data_AF-A0A5N7MWR1-F1
#
_entry.id   AF-A0A5N7MWR1-F1
#
_cell.length_a   1.000
_cell.length_b   1.000
_cell.length_c   1.000
_cell.angle_alpha   90.00
_cell.angle_beta   90.00
_cell.angle_gamma   90.00
#
_symmetry.space_group_name_H-M   'P 1'
#
loop_
_entity.id
_entity.type
_entity.pdbx_description
1 polymer ?
#
loop_
_entity_poly.entity_id
_entity_poly.type
_entity_poly.pdbx_seq_one_letter_code
_entity_poly.pdbx_strand_id
1 'polypeptide(L)'
;MPRFYDTCAGPIGGLYLPPVAWDVLQRETIQTLAELVDLADRLEQFDGMEPRMAEVIREALVRVAPPEEPTVGEMLLGPWCA
;
A
#
# COMPACT_ATOMS: atom_id res chain seq x y z
N MET A 1 -10.01 -2.59 -22.93
CA MET A 1 -10.82 -2.44 -21.70
C MET A 1 -10.44 -1.11 -21.06
N PRO A 2 -11.38 -0.24 -20.69
CA PRO A 2 -11.04 1.00 -20.00
C PRO A 2 -10.48 0.63 -18.63
N ARG A 3 -9.32 1.17 -18.27
CA ARG A 3 -8.79 1.09 -16.91
C ARG A 3 -9.70 1.97 -16.07
N PHE A 4 -10.73 1.37 -15.46
CA PHE A 4 -11.74 2.09 -14.68
C PHE A 4 -11.16 2.87 -13.49
N TYR A 5 -9.90 2.62 -13.16
CA TYR A 5 -9.15 3.34 -12.15
C TYR A 5 -7.84 3.80 -12.76
N ASP A 6 -7.80 5.03 -13.26
CA ASP A 6 -6.52 5.69 -13.54
C ASP A 6 -5.84 5.89 -12.19
N THR A 7 -4.75 5.16 -11.95
CA THR A 7 -4.03 5.20 -10.69
C THR A 7 -3.06 6.36 -10.70
N CYS A 8 -3.19 7.28 -9.74
CA CYS A 8 -2.33 8.46 -9.62
C CYS A 8 -1.31 8.26 -8.49
N ALA A 9 -0.11 8.78 -8.72
CA ALA A 9 0.84 9.02 -7.64
C ALA A 9 0.24 10.06 -6.70
N GLY A 10 0.26 9.79 -5.39
CA GLY A 10 -0.21 10.72 -4.38
C GLY A 10 0.89 11.14 -3.41
N PRO A 11 0.52 11.62 -2.21
CA PRO A 11 1.47 12.09 -1.19
C PRO A 11 2.43 11.00 -0.70
N ILE A 12 2.06 9.72 -0.82
CA ILE A 12 2.92 8.59 -0.47
C ILE A 12 3.70 8.16 -1.72
N GLY A 13 5.01 8.39 -1.70
CA GLY A 13 5.91 8.01 -2.79
C GLY A 13 5.92 6.49 -3.03
N GLY A 14 5.84 6.08 -4.30
CA GLY A 14 5.83 4.66 -4.70
C GLY A 14 4.44 4.00 -4.64
N LEU A 15 3.44 4.69 -4.12
CA LEU A 15 2.07 4.20 -4.03
C LEU A 15 1.20 4.81 -5.14
N TYR A 16 0.55 3.95 -5.92
CA TYR A 16 -0.33 4.33 -7.02
C TYR A 16 -1.75 3.87 -6.71
N LEU A 17 -2.61 4.81 -6.34
CA LEU A 17 -4.00 4.54 -5.97
C LEU A 17 -4.97 5.30 -6.88
N PRO A 18 -6.21 4.83 -7.00
CA PRO A 18 -7.27 5.59 -7.66
C PRO A 18 -7.49 6.94 -6.95
N PRO A 19 -7.85 8.01 -7.67
CA PRO A 19 -8.08 9.33 -7.07
C PRO A 19 -9.17 9.33 -5.99
N VAL A 20 -10.16 8.44 -6.10
CA VAL A 20 -11.22 8.31 -5.09
C VAL A 20 -10.68 7.74 -3.77
N ALA A 21 -9.70 6.84 -3.83
CA ALA A 21 -9.03 6.34 -2.64
C ALA A 21 -8.21 7.46 -1.99
N TRP A 22 -7.50 8.26 -2.80
CA TRP A 22 -6.78 9.43 -2.29
C TRP A 22 -7.68 10.46 -1.61
N ASP A 23 -8.91 10.66 -2.08
CA ASP A 23 -9.89 11.54 -1.43
C ASP A 23 -10.25 11.04 -0.02
N VAL A 24 -10.55 9.75 0.13
CA VAL A 24 -10.84 9.14 1.44
C VAL A 24 -9.64 9.25 2.40
N LEU A 25 -8.43 8.97 1.90
CA LEU A 25 -7.21 9.07 2.69
C LEU A 25 -6.92 10.51 3.14
N GLN A 26 -7.18 11.50 2.28
CA GLN A 26 -7.04 12.90 2.65
C GLN A 26 -8.07 13.34 3.68
N ARG A 27 -9.32 12.85 3.61
CA ARG A 27 -10.33 13.13 4.64
C ARG A 27 -9.90 12.63 6.02
N GLU A 28 -9.27 11.46 6.06
CA GLU A 28 -8.73 10.89 7.30
C GLU A 28 -7.33 11.41 7.68
N THR A 29 -6.81 12.41 6.95
CA THR A 29 -5.49 13.02 7.23
C THR A 29 -4.34 12.01 7.15
N ILE A 30 -4.49 10.93 6.38
CA ILE A 30 -3.47 9.90 6.22
C ILE A 30 -2.41 10.39 5.23
N GLN A 31 -1.19 10.62 5.71
CA GLN A 31 -0.10 11.15 4.89
C GLN A 31 1.09 10.20 4.79
N THR A 32 1.14 9.16 5.63
CA THR A 32 2.27 8.23 5.70
C THR A 32 1.88 6.81 5.32
N LEU A 33 2.86 6.05 4.81
CA LEU A 33 2.68 4.64 4.48
C LEU A 33 2.32 3.82 5.73
N ALA A 34 2.93 4.11 6.88
CA ALA A 34 2.70 3.40 8.13
C ALA A 34 1.25 3.57 8.63
N GLU A 35 0.72 4.80 8.62
CA GLU A 35 -0.68 5.05 8.95
C GLU A 35 -1.63 4.39 7.95
N LEU A 36 -1.28 4.41 6.67
CA LEU A 36 -2.07 3.74 5.64
C LEU A 36 -2.12 2.22 5.85
N VAL A 37 -1.02 1.59 6.28
CA VAL A 37 -0.96 0.16 6.60
C VAL A 37 -1.78 -0.16 7.85
N ASP A 38 -1.66 0.64 8.90
CA ASP A 38 -2.43 0.47 10.14
C ASP A 38 -3.94 0.58 9.88
N LEU A 39 -4.33 1.52 9.01
CA LEU A 39 -5.72 1.74 8.63
C LEU A 39 -6.19 0.80 7.51
N ALA A 40 -5.31 0.07 6.83
CA ALA A 40 -5.65 -0.81 5.71
C ALA A 40 -6.64 -1.93 6.08
N ASP A 41 -6.61 -2.35 7.35
CA ASP A 41 -7.55 -3.33 7.92
C ASP A 41 -8.93 -2.72 8.19
N ARG A 42 -8.97 -1.40 8.43
CA ARG A 42 -10.19 -0.65 8.72
C ARG A 42 -10.70 0.15 7.51
N LEU A 43 -10.04 0.05 6.37
CA LEU A 43 -10.41 0.77 5.14
C LEU A 43 -11.86 0.49 4.72
N GLU A 44 -12.30 -0.75 4.89
CA GLU A 44 -13.67 -1.22 4.59
C GLU A 44 -14.73 -0.60 5.50
N GLN A 45 -14.34 0.05 6.59
CA GLN A 45 -15.24 0.73 7.53
C GLN A 45 -15.44 2.22 7.19
N PHE A 46 -14.68 2.78 6.24
CA PHE A 46 -14.87 4.18 5.83
C PHE A 46 -16.08 4.34 4.92
N ASP A 47 -16.86 5.38 5.18
CA ASP A 47 -18.02 5.75 4.36
C ASP A 47 -17.55 6.15 2.96
N GLY A 48 -17.97 5.39 1.94
CA GLY A 48 -17.55 5.57 0.55
C GLY A 48 -16.38 4.68 0.11
N MET A 49 -15.88 3.78 0.97
CA MET A 49 -14.85 2.81 0.61
C MET A 49 -15.45 1.44 0.34
N GLU A 50 -15.39 1.00 -0.92
CA GLU A 50 -15.83 -0.35 -1.29
C GLU A 50 -14.80 -1.40 -0.86
N PRO A 51 -15.22 -2.62 -0.46
CA PRO A 51 -14.31 -3.69 -0.05
C PRO A 51 -13.29 -4.03 -1.15
N ARG A 52 -13.74 -4.02 -2.41
CA ARG A 52 -12.88 -4.20 -3.58
C ARG A 52 -11.77 -3.14 -3.68
N MET A 53 -12.04 -1.93 -3.24
CA MET A 53 -11.07 -0.83 -3.27
C MET A 53 -10.09 -0.91 -2.11
N ALA A 54 -10.54 -1.37 -0.94
CA ALA A 54 -9.66 -1.70 0.18
C ALA A 54 -8.68 -2.82 -0.21
N GLU A 55 -9.13 -3.85 -0.93
CA GLU A 55 -8.25 -4.90 -1.47
C GLU A 55 -7.18 -4.33 -2.41
N VAL A 56 -7.55 -3.44 -3.33
CA VAL A 56 -6.59 -2.79 -4.25
C VAL A 56 -5.54 -1.97 -3.49
N ILE A 57 -5.94 -1.26 -2.44
CA ILE A 57 -5.01 -0.51 -1.58
C ILE A 57 -4.08 -1.47 -0.85
N ARG A 58 -4.60 -2.58 -0.32
CA ARG A 58 -3.84 -3.61 0.39
C ARG A 58 -2.81 -4.28 -0.53
N GLU A 59 -3.19 -4.61 -1.76
CA GLU A 59 -2.26 -5.12 -2.79
C GLU A 59 -1.19 -4.09 -3.17
N ALA A 60 -1.57 -2.82 -3.32
CA ALA A 60 -0.62 -1.76 -3.62
C ALA A 60 0.37 -1.59 -2.45
N LEU A 61 -0.11 -1.58 -1.21
CA LEU A 61 0.70 -1.50 -0.01
C LEU A 61 1.71 -2.64 0.07
N VAL A 62 1.32 -3.90 -0.16
CA VAL A 62 2.24 -5.05 -0.18
C VAL A 62 3.36 -4.90 -1.22
N ARG A 63 3.13 -4.12 -2.28
CA ARG A 63 4.17 -3.82 -3.28
C ARG A 63 5.13 -2.70 -2.85
N VAL A 64 4.67 -1.74 -2.04
CA VAL A 64 5.49 -0.56 -1.65
C VAL A 64 6.13 -0.73 -0.28
N ALA A 65 5.39 -1.31 0.67
CA ALA A 65 5.90 -1.85 1.90
C ALA A 65 6.27 -3.31 1.62
N PRO A 66 7.54 -3.64 1.29
CA PRO A 66 7.95 -5.02 1.43
C PRO A 66 7.58 -5.45 2.86
N PRO A 67 7.00 -6.65 3.06
CA PRO A 67 6.88 -7.18 4.41
C PRO A 67 8.27 -7.05 4.99
N GLU A 68 8.41 -6.36 6.13
CA GLU A 68 9.67 -6.35 6.85
C GLU A 68 10.16 -7.79 6.87
N GLU A 69 11.24 -8.03 6.14
CA GLU A 69 11.86 -9.34 6.08
C GLU A 69 12.00 -9.74 7.55
N PRO A 70 11.42 -10.88 7.99
CA PRO A 70 11.73 -11.37 9.32
C PRO A 70 13.23 -11.51 9.30
N THR A 71 13.93 -10.67 10.06
CA THR A 71 15.38 -10.58 10.16
C THR A 71 16.03 -11.95 9.90
N VAL A 72 16.33 -12.29 8.63
CA VAL A 72 17.28 -13.34 8.28
C VAL A 72 18.63 -12.64 8.29
N GLY A 73 18.89 -12.01 9.44
CA GLY A 73 20.19 -11.53 9.88
C GLY A 73 20.94 -12.66 10.59
N GLU A 74 20.73 -13.91 10.20
CA GLU A 74 21.70 -14.97 10.42
C GLU A 74 22.28 -15.32 9.07
N MET A 75 23.41 -14.65 8.80
CA MET A 75 24.62 -15.23 8.25
C MET A 75 24.38 -16.52 7.46
N LEU A 76 24.56 -16.47 6.14
CA LEU A 76 25.46 -17.40 5.47
C LEU A 76 25.86 -16.79 4.13
N LEU A 77 26.98 -16.06 4.18
CA LEU A 77 27.91 -15.95 3.06
C LEU A 77 28.16 -17.36 2.49
N GLY A 78 27.53 -17.68 1.37
CA GLY A 78 28.02 -18.72 0.47
C GLY A 78 29.02 -18.09 -0.49
N PRO A 79 30.32 -18.44 -0.47
CA PRO A 79 31.28 -17.91 -1.41
C PRO A 79 31.21 -18.76 -2.68
N TRP A 80 30.49 -18.31 -3.70
CA TRP A 80 30.58 -18.93 -5.02
C TRP A 80 30.85 -17.85 -6.07
N CYS A 81 32.13 -17.48 -6.18
CA CYS A 81 32.77 -17.11 -7.44
C CYS A 81 34.30 -17.08 -7.25
N ALA A 82 34.94 -18.23 -7.52
CA ALA A 82 36.18 -18.41 -8.29
C ALA A 82 36.76 -19.80 -8.00
#